data_AF-A0A828IJH3-F1
#
_entry.id   AF-A0A828IJH3-F1
#
_cell.length_a   1.000
_cell.length_b   1.000
_cell.length_c   1.000
_cell.angle_alpha   90.00
_cell.angle_beta   90.00
_cell.angle_gamma   90.00
#
_symmetry.space_group_name_H-M   'P 1'
#
loop_
_entity.id
_entity.type
_entity.pdbx_description
1 polymer ?
#
loop_
_entity_poly.entity_id
_entity_poly.type
_entity_poly.pdbx_seq_one_letter_code
_entity_poly.pdbx_strand_id
1 'polypeptide(L)'
;MRYKTLPYTFQRNGNYYLQIRLSNGRMYKKSLHTDSYREASALMIGVTPHIPFVKSLATPLSMFDAFISNLIVSERRAVKVPLLLSQPIVVPDAIVEPAPRVEPEKVLALSDAWALYKDEKGRNWTKSILMANERYMAVLLTVLGGETDVTAITKQDIKQVMEVVENLPKRVVQPYRSMT
;
A
#
# COMPACT_ATOMS: atom_id res chain seq x y z
N MET A 1 -18.52 -2.68 22.80
CA MET A 1 -17.50 -1.81 22.19
C MET A 1 -18.14 -1.05 21.03
N ARG A 2 -18.18 0.30 21.05
CA ARG A 2 -18.65 1.07 19.88
C ARG A 2 -17.55 1.04 18.83
N TYR A 3 -17.81 0.47 17.66
CA TYR A 3 -16.91 0.59 16.52
C TYR A 3 -16.76 2.07 16.18
N LYS A 4 -15.54 2.59 16.17
CA LYS A 4 -15.28 3.98 15.76
C LYS A 4 -15.53 4.07 14.26
N THR A 5 -16.58 4.79 13.86
CA THR A 5 -16.93 5.02 12.46
C THR A 5 -16.36 6.37 12.01
N LEU A 6 -15.69 6.37 10.86
CA LEU A 6 -15.20 7.59 10.22
C LEU A 6 -16.30 8.16 9.30
N PRO A 7 -16.61 9.46 9.37
CA PRO A 7 -17.65 10.07 8.55
C PRO A 7 -17.31 9.97 7.06
N TYR A 8 -18.33 9.81 6.22
CA TYR A 8 -18.18 9.66 4.77
C TYR A 8 -17.35 8.45 4.33
N THR A 9 -17.11 7.48 5.21
CA THR A 9 -16.35 6.27 4.85
C THR A 9 -17.12 5.00 5.14
N PHE A 10 -16.73 3.94 4.46
CA PHE A 10 -17.13 2.58 4.77
C PHE A 10 -15.94 1.64 4.57
N GLN A 11 -15.98 0.49 5.24
CA GLN A 11 -14.95 -0.54 5.09
C GLN A 11 -15.47 -1.67 4.22
N ARG A 12 -14.66 -2.15 3.29
CA ARG A 12 -14.94 -3.36 2.48
C ARG A 12 -13.65 -4.16 2.31
N ASN A 13 -13.70 -5.44 2.66
CA ASN A 13 -12.57 -6.37 2.59
C ASN A 13 -11.33 -5.78 3.30
N GLY A 14 -11.53 -5.26 4.52
CA GLY A 14 -10.47 -4.64 5.31
C GLY A 14 -10.08 -3.21 4.91
N ASN A 15 -10.36 -2.74 3.69
CA ASN A 15 -9.91 -1.42 3.24
C ASN A 15 -10.98 -0.33 3.42
N TYR A 16 -10.54 0.89 3.74
CA TYR A 16 -11.39 2.06 3.82
C TYR A 16 -11.67 2.69 2.45
N TYR A 17 -12.93 3.07 2.24
CA TYR A 17 -13.41 3.77 1.07
C TYR A 17 -14.10 5.06 1.49
N LEU A 18 -13.82 6.13 0.76
CA LEU A 18 -14.56 7.38 0.80
C LEU A 18 -15.84 7.24 -0.04
N GLN A 19 -16.97 7.69 0.50
CA GLN A 19 -18.26 7.70 -0.16
C GLN A 19 -18.94 9.06 0.05
N ILE A 20 -19.20 9.76 -1.06
CA ILE A 20 -19.84 11.06 -1.06
C ILE A 20 -21.03 11.04 -2.02
N ARG A 21 -22.20 11.47 -1.55
CA ARG A 21 -23.38 11.69 -2.40
C ARG A 21 -23.30 13.09 -3.01
N LEU A 22 -23.21 13.17 -4.33
CA LEU A 22 -23.13 14.41 -5.09
C LEU A 22 -24.53 15.03 -5.30
N SER A 23 -24.58 16.32 -5.63
CA SER A 23 -25.83 17.07 -5.90
C SER A 23 -26.63 16.50 -7.07
N ASN A 24 -25.94 15.94 -8.08
CA ASN A 24 -26.57 15.25 -9.22
C ASN A 24 -27.13 13.85 -8.87
N GLY A 25 -27.12 13.45 -7.59
CA GLY A 25 -27.60 12.16 -7.11
C GLY A 25 -26.62 11.00 -7.30
N ARG A 26 -25.51 11.19 -8.03
CA ARG A 26 -24.48 10.16 -8.20
C ARG A 26 -23.68 9.99 -6.92
N MET A 27 -23.21 8.76 -6.70
CA MET A 27 -22.29 8.44 -5.61
C MET A 27 -20.85 8.48 -6.13
N TYR A 28 -20.03 9.33 -5.54
CA TYR A 28 -18.58 9.28 -5.68
C TYR A 28 -18.00 8.28 -4.68
N LYS A 29 -17.16 7.37 -5.17
CA LYS A 29 -16.48 6.35 -4.35
C LYS A 29 -15.00 6.29 -4.70
N LYS A 30 -14.14 6.33 -3.68
CA LYS A 30 -12.67 6.24 -3.86
C LYS A 30 -12.05 5.42 -2.75
N SER A 31 -11.14 4.50 -3.08
CA SER A 31 -10.38 3.76 -2.07
C SER A 31 -9.30 4.63 -1.44
N LEU A 32 -9.18 4.60 -0.12
CA LEU A 32 -8.10 5.24 0.63
C LEU A 32 -6.83 4.37 0.67
N HIS A 33 -6.89 3.14 0.15
CA HIS A 33 -5.77 2.19 0.13
C HIS A 33 -5.10 1.96 1.49
N THR A 34 -5.88 2.06 2.57
CA THR A 34 -5.48 1.78 3.95
C THR A 34 -6.56 0.93 4.63
N ASP A 35 -6.14 0.04 5.52
CA ASP A 35 -6.99 -0.75 6.42
C ASP A 35 -6.89 -0.29 7.88
N SER A 36 -6.03 0.68 8.17
CA SER A 36 -5.85 1.26 9.50
C SER A 36 -6.81 2.42 9.73
N TYR A 37 -7.55 2.38 10.84
CA TYR A 37 -8.41 3.49 11.27
C TYR A 37 -7.59 4.78 11.45
N ARG A 38 -6.37 4.68 11.99
CA ARG A 38 -5.52 5.84 12.28
C ARG A 38 -5.10 6.55 10.99
N GLU A 39 -4.62 5.79 10.01
CA GLU A 39 -4.23 6.34 8.70
C GLU A 39 -5.44 6.90 7.95
N ALA A 40 -6.56 6.16 7.94
CA ALA A 40 -7.80 6.65 7.34
C ALA A 40 -8.26 7.96 8.01
N SER A 41 -8.17 8.05 9.34
CA SER A 41 -8.54 9.27 10.06
C SER A 41 -7.63 10.45 9.71
N ALA A 42 -6.32 10.23 9.56
CA ALA A 42 -5.36 11.26 9.17
C ALA A 42 -5.66 11.81 7.77
N LEU A 43 -5.91 10.92 6.79
CA LEU A 43 -6.34 11.31 5.46
C LEU A 43 -7.65 12.13 5.51
N MET A 44 -8.62 11.66 6.30
CA MET A 44 -9.93 12.33 6.38
C MET A 44 -9.86 13.75 6.95
N ILE A 45 -8.85 14.09 7.77
CA ILE A 45 -8.63 15.47 8.26
C ILE A 45 -8.41 16.42 7.08
N GLY A 46 -7.58 16.03 6.10
CA GLY A 46 -7.34 16.82 4.89
C GLY A 46 -8.51 16.80 3.91
N VAL A 47 -9.25 15.70 3.83
CA VAL A 47 -10.34 15.53 2.85
C VAL A 47 -11.62 16.24 3.26
N THR A 48 -11.97 16.21 4.55
CA THR A 48 -13.27 16.68 5.07
C THR A 48 -13.61 18.12 4.66
N PRO A 49 -12.69 19.10 4.70
CA PRO A 49 -12.97 20.48 4.28
C PRO A 49 -13.38 20.61 2.81
N HIS A 50 -12.94 19.70 1.94
CA HIS A 50 -13.22 19.74 0.51
C HIS A 50 -14.53 19.05 0.12
N ILE A 51 -15.11 18.23 1.01
CA ILE A 51 -16.34 17.46 0.73
C ILE A 51 -17.52 18.35 0.30
N PRO A 52 -17.81 19.51 0.93
CA PRO A 52 -18.93 20.36 0.51
C PRO A 52 -18.82 20.84 -0.94
N PHE A 53 -17.62 21.18 -1.40
CA PHE A 53 -17.36 21.67 -2.76
C PHE A 53 -17.49 20.55 -3.80
N VAL A 54 -17.07 19.34 -3.45
CA VAL A 54 -17.26 18.16 -4.28
C VAL A 54 -18.75 17.79 -4.35
N LYS A 55 -19.48 17.86 -3.22
CA LYS A 55 -20.92 17.62 -3.17
C LYS A 55 -21.69 18.60 -4.07
N SER A 56 -21.33 19.87 -4.07
CA SER A 56 -21.96 20.89 -4.93
C SER A 56 -21.49 20.85 -6.39
N LEU A 57 -20.54 19.97 -6.74
CA LEU A 57 -19.88 19.91 -8.05
C LEU A 57 -19.12 21.20 -8.42
N ALA A 58 -18.78 22.04 -7.44
CA ALA A 58 -17.94 23.21 -7.65
C ALA A 58 -16.49 22.83 -7.98
N THR A 59 -16.01 21.71 -7.43
CA THR A 59 -14.70 21.14 -7.76
C THR A 59 -14.88 19.96 -8.74
N PRO A 60 -14.17 19.93 -9.87
CA PRO A 60 -14.24 18.81 -10.79
C PRO A 60 -13.70 17.54 -10.13
N LEU A 61 -14.38 16.41 -10.35
CA LEU A 61 -14.04 15.13 -9.71
C LEU A 61 -12.61 14.68 -10.03
N SER A 62 -12.10 14.99 -11.22
CA SER A 62 -10.72 14.67 -11.63
C SER A 62 -9.68 15.37 -10.75
N MET A 63 -9.90 16.64 -10.41
CA MET A 63 -9.02 17.40 -9.52
C MET A 63 -9.07 16.84 -8.10
N PHE A 64 -10.27 16.46 -7.64
CA PHE A 64 -10.41 15.83 -6.34
C PHE A 64 -9.75 14.44 -6.29
N ASP A 65 -9.87 13.64 -7.36
CA ASP A 65 -9.20 12.34 -7.49
C ASP A 65 -7.66 12.47 -7.40
N ALA A 66 -7.09 13.48 -8.09
CA ALA A 66 -5.67 13.78 -8.03
C ALA A 66 -5.26 14.24 -6.62
N PHE A 67 -6.05 15.11 -5.99
CA PHE A 67 -5.83 15.55 -4.61
C PHE A 67 -5.78 14.37 -3.63
N ILE A 68 -6.76 13.47 -3.67
CA ILE A 68 -6.78 12.28 -2.81
C ILE A 68 -5.57 11.39 -3.06
N SER A 69 -5.20 11.18 -4.33
CA SER A 69 -4.06 10.34 -4.70
C SER A 69 -2.75 10.93 -4.17
N ASN A 70 -2.55 12.24 -4.31
CA ASN A 70 -1.39 12.94 -3.76
C ASN A 70 -1.34 12.88 -2.23
N LEU A 71 -2.49 13.01 -1.56
CA LEU A 71 -2.58 12.92 -0.10
C LEU A 71 -2.20 11.51 0.41
N ILE A 72 -2.61 10.47 -0.30
CA ILE A 72 -2.23 9.08 0.03
C ILE A 72 -0.72 8.87 -0.13
N VAL A 73 -0.12 9.42 -1.19
CA VAL A 73 1.33 9.35 -1.41
C VAL A 73 2.08 10.15 -0.34
N SER A 74 1.61 11.33 0.04
CA SER A 74 2.27 12.17 1.05
C SER A 74 2.25 11.55 2.44
N GLU A 75 1.12 11.01 2.89
CA GLU A 75 1.04 10.28 4.18
C GLU A 75 2.02 9.09 4.20
N ARG A 76 2.11 8.33 3.11
CA ARG A 76 3.07 7.22 3.00
C ARG A 76 4.53 7.68 3.07
N ARG A 77 4.85 8.86 2.55
CA ARG A 77 6.18 9.47 2.66
C ARG A 77 6.45 10.00 4.07
N ALA A 78 5.47 10.62 4.70
CA ALA A 78 5.58 11.13 6.08
C ALA A 78 5.73 10.02 7.12
N VAL A 79 5.23 8.81 6.86
CA VAL A 79 5.51 7.63 7.71
C VAL A 79 6.94 7.11 7.54
N LYS A 80 7.55 7.27 6.35
CA LYS A 80 8.93 6.86 6.06
C LYS A 80 9.98 7.87 6.54
N VAL A 81 9.60 9.14 6.65
CA VAL A 81 10.47 10.22 7.14
C VAL A 81 9.98 10.63 8.53
N PRO A 82 10.68 10.29 9.62
CA PRO A 82 10.35 10.84 10.93
C PRO A 82 10.24 12.37 10.82
N LEU A 83 9.10 12.90 11.25
CA LEU A 83 8.78 14.32 11.24
C LEU A 83 9.86 15.12 11.99
N LEU A 84 10.84 15.66 11.26
CA LEU A 84 11.50 16.89 11.68
C LEU A 84 10.55 18.04 11.35
N LEU A 85 9.60 18.26 12.26
CA LEU A 85 8.82 19.48 12.28
C LEU A 85 9.74 20.61 12.79
N SER A 86 10.38 21.31 11.87
CA SER A 86 10.95 22.64 12.12
C SER A 86 10.89 23.41 10.81
N GLN A 87 10.02 24.43 10.81
CA GLN A 87 9.64 25.26 9.66
C GLN A 87 10.84 26.04 9.09
N PRO A 88 10.82 26.41 7.80
CA PRO A 88 11.81 27.33 7.25
C PRO A 88 11.46 28.77 7.65
N ILE A 89 12.31 29.38 8.47
CA ILE A 89 12.41 30.84 8.56
C ILE A 89 13.23 31.30 7.35
N VAL A 90 12.60 32.17 6.56
CA VAL A 90 13.16 32.89 5.43
C VAL A 90 14.38 33.71 5.86
N VAL A 91 15.54 33.46 5.26
CA VAL A 91 16.59 34.46 5.01
C VAL A 91 17.30 34.08 3.69
N PRO A 92 17.39 34.98 2.70
CA PRO A 92 18.19 34.75 1.49
C PRO A 92 19.59 35.33 1.69
N ASP A 93 20.64 34.55 1.49
CA ASP A 93 21.72 34.93 0.55
C ASP A 93 22.76 33.80 0.34
N ALA A 94 23.29 33.79 -0.88
CA ALA A 94 24.53 33.23 -1.40
C ALA A 94 25.29 32.13 -0.61
N ILE A 95 25.50 30.97 -1.26
CA ILE A 95 26.80 30.55 -1.86
C ILE A 95 26.63 29.12 -2.39
N VAL A 96 27.05 28.93 -3.64
CA VAL A 96 27.12 27.66 -4.37
C VAL A 96 28.16 26.75 -3.72
N GLU A 97 27.76 25.54 -3.35
CA GLU A 97 28.66 24.40 -3.17
C GLU A 97 27.94 23.12 -3.65
N PRO A 98 28.55 22.28 -4.51
CA PRO A 98 27.86 21.16 -5.13
C PRO A 98 27.68 20.02 -4.12
N ALA A 99 26.44 19.56 -4.00
CA ALA A 99 26.06 18.46 -3.13
C ALA A 99 26.91 17.19 -3.37
N PRO A 100 27.33 16.46 -2.32
CA PRO A 100 27.96 15.17 -2.50
C PRO A 100 26.96 14.20 -3.15
N ARG A 101 27.42 13.51 -4.20
CA ARG A 101 26.69 12.41 -4.83
C ARG A 101 26.28 11.40 -3.75
N VAL A 102 24.98 11.29 -3.53
CA VAL A 102 24.37 10.20 -2.76
C VAL A 102 24.67 8.93 -3.54
N GLU A 103 25.52 8.06 -2.98
CA GLU A 103 25.72 6.73 -3.54
C GLU A 103 24.36 6.01 -3.64
N PRO A 104 24.09 5.25 -4.71
CA PRO A 104 22.82 4.55 -4.82
C PRO A 104 22.69 3.61 -3.62
N GLU A 105 21.74 3.91 -2.74
CA GLU A 105 21.38 3.06 -1.61
C GLU A 105 21.22 1.64 -2.14
N LYS A 106 21.97 0.70 -1.56
CA LYS A 106 22.03 -0.69 -2.01
C LYS A 106 20.65 -1.32 -1.80
N VAL A 107 19.81 -1.24 -2.84
CA VAL A 107 18.42 -1.70 -2.73
C VAL A 107 18.45 -3.22 -2.60
N LEU A 108 17.84 -3.74 -1.54
CA LEU A 108 17.78 -5.17 -1.28
C LEU A 108 16.80 -5.81 -2.26
N ALA A 109 17.33 -6.60 -3.19
CA ALA A 109 16.55 -7.42 -4.10
C ALA A 109 15.79 -8.53 -3.33
N LEU A 110 14.63 -8.92 -3.85
CA LEU A 110 13.78 -9.95 -3.24
C LEU A 110 14.48 -11.31 -3.14
N SER A 111 15.28 -11.67 -4.14
CA SER A 111 16.13 -12.87 -4.15
C SER A 111 17.16 -12.86 -3.02
N ASP A 112 17.88 -11.74 -2.86
CA ASP A 112 18.89 -11.55 -1.82
C ASP A 112 18.26 -11.54 -0.42
N ALA A 113 17.13 -10.85 -0.26
CA ALA A 113 16.38 -10.83 0.98
C ALA A 113 15.91 -12.23 1.39
N TRP A 114 15.49 -13.07 0.42
CA TRP A 114 15.15 -14.46 0.69
C TRP A 114 16.37 -15.28 1.13
N ALA A 115 17.54 -15.08 0.52
CA ALA A 115 18.77 -15.77 0.91
C ALA A 115 19.18 -15.41 2.35
N LEU A 116 19.14 -14.13 2.71
CA LEU A 116 19.42 -13.66 4.07
C LEU A 116 18.42 -14.26 5.08
N TYR A 117 17.13 -14.24 4.76
CA TYR A 117 16.10 -14.82 5.63
C TYR A 117 16.30 -16.32 5.86
N LYS A 118 16.74 -17.06 4.84
CA LYS A 118 17.10 -18.47 4.97
C LYS A 118 18.30 -18.70 5.88
N ASP A 119 19.32 -17.85 5.83
CA ASP A 119 20.47 -17.99 6.73
C ASP A 119 20.07 -17.77 8.20
N GLU A 120 19.19 -16.78 8.45
CA GLU A 120 18.72 -16.44 9.78
C GLU A 120 17.72 -17.45 10.35
N LYS A 121 16.72 -17.85 9.57
CA LYS A 121 15.56 -18.64 10.04
C LYS A 121 15.59 -20.09 9.59
N GLY A 122 16.29 -20.40 8.50
CA GLY A 122 16.33 -21.72 7.89
C GLY A 122 17.05 -22.78 8.72
N ARG A 123 17.93 -22.39 9.66
CA ARG A 123 18.68 -23.32 10.52
C ARG A 123 17.78 -24.23 11.36
N ASN A 124 16.57 -23.77 11.69
CA ASN A 124 15.60 -24.51 12.50
C ASN A 124 14.53 -25.23 11.67
N TRP A 125 14.58 -25.17 10.34
CA TRP A 125 13.56 -25.79 9.49
C TRP A 125 13.87 -27.25 9.22
N THR A 126 12.85 -28.10 9.34
CA THR A 126 12.93 -29.45 8.80
C THR A 126 12.95 -29.40 7.27
N LYS A 127 13.48 -30.46 6.64
CA LYS A 127 13.58 -30.55 5.18
C LYS A 127 12.24 -30.34 4.47
N SER A 128 11.13 -30.82 5.05
CA SER A 128 9.79 -30.62 4.48
C SER A 128 9.35 -29.16 4.50
N ILE A 129 9.64 -28.43 5.58
CA ILE A 129 9.34 -27.00 5.70
C ILE A 129 10.16 -26.21 4.69
N LEU A 130 11.46 -26.50 4.58
CA LEU A 130 12.33 -25.86 3.59
C LEU A 130 11.78 -26.07 2.17
N MET A 131 11.44 -27.31 1.80
CA MET A 131 10.88 -27.61 0.47
C MET A 131 9.54 -26.92 0.20
N ALA A 132 8.68 -26.80 1.21
CA ALA A 132 7.41 -26.08 1.08
C ALA A 132 7.65 -24.57 0.87
N ASN A 133 8.53 -23.97 1.69
CA ASN A 133 8.87 -22.56 1.63
C ASN A 133 9.52 -22.19 0.29
N GLU A 134 10.47 -22.98 -0.19
CA GLU A 134 11.07 -22.79 -1.52
C GLU A 134 10.02 -22.84 -2.63
N ARG A 135 9.03 -23.73 -2.54
CA ARG A 135 7.92 -23.77 -3.51
C ARG A 135 7.04 -22.52 -3.45
N TYR A 136 6.79 -21.98 -2.26
CA TYR A 136 6.03 -20.72 -2.12
C TYR A 136 6.82 -19.53 -2.69
N MET A 137 8.11 -19.46 -2.37
CA MET A 137 8.98 -18.40 -2.88
C MET A 137 9.19 -18.47 -4.39
N ALA A 138 9.22 -19.67 -4.99
CA ALA A 138 9.29 -19.81 -6.43
C ALA A 138 8.15 -19.09 -7.14
N VAL A 139 6.92 -19.16 -6.62
CA VAL A 139 5.77 -18.44 -7.20
C VAL A 139 5.95 -16.93 -7.06
N LEU A 140 6.36 -16.45 -5.88
CA LEU A 140 6.62 -15.03 -5.64
C LEU A 140 7.69 -14.47 -6.58
N LEU A 141 8.82 -15.16 -6.72
CA LEU A 141 9.92 -14.76 -7.61
C LEU A 141 9.51 -14.79 -9.09
N THR A 142 8.62 -15.71 -9.46
CA THR A 142 8.12 -15.79 -10.85
C THR A 142 7.18 -14.63 -11.19
N VAL A 143 6.30 -14.25 -10.26
CA VAL A 143 5.30 -13.21 -10.50
C VAL A 143 5.88 -11.80 -10.34
N LEU A 144 6.68 -11.58 -9.29
CA LEU A 144 7.25 -10.28 -8.99
C LEU A 144 8.58 -10.07 -9.70
N GLY A 145 9.38 -11.12 -9.88
CA GLY A 145 10.77 -11.03 -10.35
C GLY A 145 11.76 -11.03 -9.19
N GLY A 146 12.86 -11.78 -9.32
CA GLY A 146 13.87 -11.89 -8.24
C GLY A 146 14.62 -10.59 -7.95
N GLU A 147 14.84 -9.78 -8.98
CA GLU A 147 15.54 -8.49 -8.89
C GLU A 147 14.63 -7.35 -8.39
N THR A 148 13.41 -7.65 -7.97
CA THR A 148 12.53 -6.60 -7.45
C THR A 148 12.99 -6.09 -6.11
N ASP A 149 13.01 -4.76 -6.00
CA ASP A 149 13.29 -4.07 -4.75
C ASP A 149 12.21 -4.38 -3.71
N VAL A 150 12.61 -4.95 -2.58
CA VAL A 150 11.66 -5.34 -1.52
C VAL A 150 10.85 -4.13 -1.00
N THR A 151 11.46 -2.94 -1.00
CA THR A 151 10.82 -1.70 -0.52
C THR A 151 9.80 -1.11 -1.50
N ALA A 152 9.85 -1.54 -2.77
CA ALA A 152 8.93 -1.13 -3.81
C ALA A 152 7.69 -2.03 -3.90
N ILE A 153 7.73 -3.25 -3.34
CA ILE A 153 6.62 -4.20 -3.37
C ILE A 153 5.40 -3.60 -2.67
N THR A 154 4.32 -3.46 -3.42
CA THR A 154 3.05 -2.89 -2.96
C THR A 154 2.03 -3.97 -2.62
N LYS A 155 0.96 -3.57 -1.93
CA LYS A 155 -0.19 -4.44 -1.65
C LYS A 155 -0.90 -4.94 -2.93
N GLN A 156 -0.79 -4.20 -4.04
CA GLN A 156 -1.37 -4.63 -5.32
C GLN A 156 -0.58 -5.80 -5.90
N ASP A 157 0.74 -5.73 -5.82
CA ASP A 157 1.63 -6.80 -6.28
C ASP A 157 1.38 -8.10 -5.51
N ILE A 158 1.20 -8.01 -4.19
CA ILE A 158 0.83 -9.17 -3.37
C ILE A 158 -0.56 -9.72 -3.74
N LYS A 159 -1.53 -8.86 -4.08
CA LYS A 159 -2.85 -9.32 -4.55
C LYS A 159 -2.75 -10.06 -5.88
N GLN A 160 -1.95 -9.55 -6.81
CA GLN A 160 -1.69 -10.20 -8.09
C GLN A 160 -1.06 -11.59 -7.87
N VAL A 161 -0.09 -11.72 -6.97
CA VAL A 161 0.49 -13.02 -6.60
C VAL A 161 -0.60 -13.97 -6.08
N MET A 162 -1.46 -13.51 -5.17
CA MET A 162 -2.54 -14.34 -4.63
C MET A 162 -3.53 -14.79 -5.71
N GLU A 163 -3.89 -13.91 -6.63
CA GLU A 163 -4.74 -14.24 -7.78
C GLU A 163 -4.08 -15.29 -8.68
N VAL A 164 -2.78 -15.18 -8.95
CA VAL A 164 -2.04 -16.20 -9.71
C VAL A 164 -2.07 -17.54 -8.96
N VAL A 165 -1.79 -17.55 -7.66
CA VAL A 165 -1.79 -18.76 -6.83
C VAL A 165 -3.14 -19.48 -6.84
N GLU A 166 -4.26 -18.72 -6.79
CA GLU A 166 -5.60 -19.29 -6.85
C GLU A 166 -5.91 -19.99 -8.17
N ASN A 167 -5.37 -19.45 -9.27
CA ASN A 167 -5.57 -19.96 -10.63
C ASN A 167 -4.56 -21.04 -11.04
N LEU A 168 -3.55 -21.34 -10.22
CA LEU A 168 -2.61 -22.42 -10.52
C LEU A 168 -3.30 -23.79 -10.51
N PRO A 169 -2.92 -24.71 -11.42
CA PRO A 169 -3.44 -26.07 -11.43
C PRO A 169 -3.26 -26.75 -10.08
N LYS A 170 -4.36 -27.21 -9.49
CA LYS A 170 -4.33 -27.89 -8.20
C LYS A 170 -3.99 -29.36 -8.43
N ARG A 171 -2.87 -29.82 -7.86
CA ARG A 171 -2.41 -31.22 -7.95
C ARG A 171 -3.44 -32.22 -7.42
N VAL A 172 -4.25 -31.81 -6.44
CA VAL A 172 -5.32 -32.64 -5.88
C VAL A 172 -6.61 -31.83 -5.93
N VAL A 173 -7.50 -32.20 -6.84
CA VAL A 173 -8.90 -31.73 -6.86
C VAL A 173 -9.72 -32.79 -6.14
N GLN A 174 -10.26 -32.48 -4.96
CA GLN A 174 -11.16 -33.41 -4.26
C GLN A 174 -12.45 -33.54 -5.07
N PRO A 175 -12.82 -34.73 -5.58
CA PRO A 175 -13.93 -34.87 -6.52
C PRO A 175 -15.32 -34.55 -5.95
N TYR A 176 -15.49 -34.50 -4.62
CA TYR A 176 -16.82 -34.42 -3.97
C TYR A 176 -16.90 -33.41 -2.83
N ARG A 177 -16.10 -32.34 -2.83
CA ARG A 177 -16.11 -31.37 -1.71
C ARG A 177 -17.34 -30.45 -1.67
N SER A 178 -18.08 -30.34 -2.78
CA SER A 178 -19.19 -29.38 -2.94
C SER A 178 -20.59 -30.01 -2.97
N MET A 179 -20.76 -31.26 -2.55
CA MET A 179 -22.05 -31.97 -2.60
C MET A 179 -22.82 -32.01 -1.27
N THR A 180 -22.66 -31.02 -0.38
CA THR A 180 -23.43 -30.92 0.87
C THR A 180 -23.72 -29.47 1.19
#